data_AF-A0A9P0AGZ9-F1
#
_entry.id   AF-A0A9P0AGZ9-F1
#
_cell.length_a   1.000
_cell.length_b   1.000
_cell.length_c   1.000
_cell.angle_alpha   90.00
_cell.angle_beta   90.00
_cell.angle_gamma   90.00
#
_symmetry.space_group_name_H-M   'P 1'
#
loop_
_entity.id
_entity.type
_entity.pdbx_description
1 polymer ?
#
loop_
_entity_poly.entity_id
_entity_poly.type
_entity_poly.pdbx_seq_one_letter_code
_entity_poly.pdbx_strand_id
1 'polypeptide(L)'
;MVDEARCYKEQQLSVVLRYVRDLQAVERFLGFLNCSTARDAESLGQMIQDFLINCGMDGLPMIGQSYDGASVMSGKHAGLQMKMRALHPHAIYIHCLAHKVNLVVVNSCTDIQSANVFFNTLEALYIHYSRPGMRFPADFENTLPHVPNKILKPAKLLDIRSLYRFLNDSQIQYYESLINFEDGEMESDANESGANE
;
A
#
# COMPACT_ATOMS: atom_id res chain seq x y z
N MET A 1 -16.79 3.42 6.84
CA MET A 1 -15.41 2.92 6.67
C MET A 1 -14.56 4.11 6.27
N VAL A 2 -13.38 4.29 6.87
CA VAL A 2 -12.46 5.37 6.49
C VAL A 2 -11.06 4.80 6.38
N ASP A 3 -10.37 5.10 5.28
CA ASP A 3 -9.01 4.63 5.01
C ASP A 3 -8.09 5.80 4.66
N GLU A 4 -6.90 5.82 5.25
CA GLU A 4 -5.90 6.86 5.05
C GLU A 4 -4.93 6.48 3.93
N ALA A 5 -4.82 7.35 2.93
CA ALA A 5 -3.83 7.25 1.88
C ALA A 5 -2.94 8.50 1.87
N ARG A 6 -1.65 8.31 1.56
CA ARG A 6 -0.71 9.41 1.34
C ARG A 6 -0.33 9.48 -0.13
N CYS A 7 -0.54 10.63 -0.74
CA CYS A 7 -0.05 10.93 -2.08
C CYS A 7 0.98 12.05 -1.99
N TYR A 8 2.26 11.70 -2.12
CA TYR A 8 3.38 12.63 -2.00
C TYR A 8 3.39 13.41 -0.67
N LYS A 9 3.00 14.69 -0.69
CA LYS A 9 2.93 15.57 0.49
C LYS A 9 1.53 15.70 1.07
N GLU A 10 0.53 15.12 0.43
CA GLU A 10 -0.87 15.20 0.84
C GLU A 10 -1.33 13.91 1.50
N GLN A 11 -2.04 14.05 2.61
CA GLN A 11 -2.77 12.94 3.22
C GLN A 11 -4.25 13.12 2.93
N GLN A 12 -4.89 12.01 2.57
CA GLN A 12 -6.31 11.98 2.26
C GLN A 12 -6.97 10.81 2.97
N LEU A 13 -8.18 11.05 3.49
CA LEU A 13 -9.06 10.01 4.00
C LEU A 13 -10.13 9.72 2.96
N SER A 14 -10.23 8.47 2.53
CA SER A 14 -11.36 7.99 1.74
C SER A 14 -12.51 7.64 2.67
N VAL A 15 -13.73 8.11 2.38
CA VAL A 15 -14.91 7.83 3.19
C VAL A 15 -15.90 7.00 2.39
N VAL A 16 -16.23 5.81 2.93
CA VAL A 16 -17.19 4.88 2.34
C VAL A 16 -18.29 4.58 3.36
N LEU A 17 -19.54 4.76 2.96
CA LEU A 17 -20.71 4.36 3.72
C LEU A 17 -21.11 2.93 3.36
N ARG A 18 -21.43 2.13 4.37
CA ARG A 18 -22.01 0.80 4.21
C ARG A 18 -23.31 0.72 5.00
N TYR A 19 -24.39 0.31 4.34
CA TYR A 19 -25.71 0.14 4.94
C TYR A 19 -26.42 -1.08 4.36
N VAL A 20 -27.56 -1.45 4.91
CA VAL A 20 -28.38 -2.56 4.43
C VAL A 20 -29.62 -2.02 3.74
N ARG A 21 -29.90 -2.51 2.54
CA ARG A 21 -31.13 -2.25 1.79
C ARG A 21 -31.65 -3.57 1.25
N ASP A 22 -32.91 -3.90 1.51
CA ASP A 22 -33.53 -5.14 1.02
C ASP A 22 -32.74 -6.41 1.41
N LEU A 23 -32.25 -6.46 2.65
CA LEU A 23 -31.38 -7.52 3.19
C LEU A 23 -30.02 -7.68 2.47
N GLN A 24 -29.64 -6.73 1.62
CA GLN A 24 -28.36 -6.71 0.94
C GLN A 24 -27.47 -5.59 1.49
N ALA A 25 -26.18 -5.90 1.67
CA ALA A 25 -25.19 -4.89 2.01
C ALA A 25 -24.90 -4.02 0.79
N VAL A 26 -25.03 -2.70 0.95
CA VAL A 26 -24.76 -1.71 -0.07
C VAL A 26 -23.64 -0.81 0.41
N GLU A 27 -22.63 -0.64 -0.43
CA GLU A 27 -21.52 0.27 -0.20
C GLU A 27 -21.59 1.47 -1.15
N ARG A 28 -21.31 2.66 -0.63
CA ARG A 28 -21.32 3.92 -1.36
C ARG A 28 -20.10 4.74 -0.98
N PHE A 29 -19.25 5.02 -1.96
CA PHE A 29 -18.18 5.99 -1.80
C PHE A 29 -18.78 7.39 -1.69
N LEU A 30 -18.39 8.13 -0.65
CA LEU A 30 -18.88 9.49 -0.42
C LEU A 30 -17.90 10.54 -0.92
N GLY A 31 -16.59 10.30 -0.78
CA GLY A 31 -15.58 11.25 -1.21
C GLY A 31 -14.25 11.08 -0.50
N PHE A 32 -13.36 12.01 -0.80
CA PHE A 32 -12.06 12.16 -0.15
C PHE A 32 -12.07 13.40 0.74
N LEU A 33 -11.43 13.28 1.90
CA LEU A 33 -11.16 14.37 2.83
C LEU A 33 -9.67 14.64 2.84
N ASN A 34 -9.27 15.89 2.63
CA ASN A 34 -7.87 16.28 2.77
C ASN A 34 -7.53 16.42 4.26
N CYS A 35 -6.72 15.51 4.78
CA CYS A 35 -6.30 15.48 6.18
C CYS A 35 -4.83 15.86 6.37
N SER A 36 -4.20 16.51 5.38
CA SER A 36 -2.77 16.86 5.43
C SER A 36 -2.36 17.70 6.66
N THR A 37 -3.30 18.43 7.24
CA THR A 37 -3.11 19.25 8.46
C THR A 37 -3.56 18.55 9.74
N ALA A 38 -4.33 17.47 9.64
CA ALA A 38 -4.88 16.74 10.79
C ALA A 38 -3.98 15.55 11.14
N ARG A 39 -3.31 15.61 12.29
CA ARG A 39 -2.36 14.57 12.74
C ARG A 39 -2.81 13.83 13.99
N ASP A 40 -3.88 14.28 14.62
CA ASP A 40 -4.41 13.69 15.85
C ASP A 40 -5.82 13.14 15.65
N ALA A 41 -6.24 12.28 16.56
CA ALA A 41 -7.54 11.62 16.48
C ALA A 41 -8.73 12.61 16.60
N GLU A 42 -8.53 13.76 17.23
CA GLU A 42 -9.57 14.74 17.50
C GLU A 42 -9.90 15.55 16.26
N SER A 43 -8.88 16.10 15.60
CA SER A 43 -9.00 16.79 14.31
C SER A 43 -9.57 15.89 13.22
N LEU A 44 -9.13 14.62 13.15
CA LEU A 44 -9.68 13.65 12.21
C LEU A 44 -11.15 13.33 12.51
N GLY A 45 -11.50 13.16 13.78
CA GLY A 45 -12.88 12.89 14.21
C GLY A 45 -13.84 14.03 13.91
N GLN A 46 -13.40 15.28 14.11
CA GLN A 46 -14.18 16.46 13.77
C GLN A 46 -14.36 16.57 12.25
N MET A 47 -13.28 16.39 11.48
CA MET A 47 -13.34 16.46 10.02
C MET A 47 -14.31 15.41 9.42
N ILE A 48 -14.32 14.19 9.96
CA ILE A 48 -15.24 13.14 9.53
C ILE A 48 -16.69 13.52 9.89
N GLN A 49 -16.94 14.06 11.09
CA GLN A 49 -18.28 14.50 11.47
C GLN A 49 -18.78 15.63 10.59
N ASP A 50 -17.99 16.68 10.41
CA ASP A 50 -18.35 17.83 9.58
C ASP A 50 -18.68 17.38 8.15
N PHE A 51 -17.90 16.43 7.61
CA PHE A 51 -18.17 15.83 6.31
C PHE A 51 -19.51 15.10 6.26
N LEU A 52 -19.80 14.26 7.26
CA LEU A 52 -21.06 13.53 7.32
C LEU A 52 -22.26 14.47 7.47
N ILE A 53 -22.14 15.53 8.28
CA ILE A 53 -23.14 16.58 8.43
C ILE A 53 -23.39 17.27 7.08
N ASN A 54 -22.33 17.64 6.36
CA ASN A 54 -22.42 18.25 5.03
C ASN A 54 -23.05 17.32 3.99
N CYS A 55 -22.91 16.00 4.15
CA CYS A 55 -23.61 15.02 3.33
C CYS A 55 -25.09 14.81 3.73
N GLY A 56 -25.60 15.55 4.71
CA GLY A 56 -26.97 15.40 5.22
C GLY A 56 -27.18 14.13 6.04
N MET A 57 -26.11 13.55 6.59
CA MET A 57 -26.15 12.35 7.43
C MET A 57 -26.21 12.67 8.91
N ASP A 58 -26.50 13.92 9.26
CA ASP A 58 -26.68 14.33 10.64
C ASP A 58 -27.85 13.57 11.29
N GLY A 59 -27.64 13.12 12.54
CA GLY A 59 -28.61 12.34 13.29
C GLY A 59 -28.84 10.89 12.85
N LEU A 60 -28.17 10.39 11.80
CA LEU A 60 -28.28 8.98 11.43
C LEU A 60 -27.54 8.08 12.44
N PRO A 61 -28.14 6.96 12.87
CA PRO A 61 -27.49 6.06 13.82
C PRO A 61 -26.30 5.35 13.15
N MET A 62 -25.10 5.59 13.69
CA MET A 62 -23.90 4.86 13.31
C MET A 62 -23.77 3.60 14.18
N ILE A 63 -23.85 2.43 13.55
CA ILE A 63 -23.73 1.12 14.23
C ILE A 63 -22.34 0.49 14.08
N GLY A 64 -21.52 1.02 13.17
CA GLY A 64 -20.19 0.48 12.89
C GLY A 64 -19.24 1.54 12.35
N GLN A 65 -17.98 1.41 12.73
CA GLN A 65 -16.87 2.25 12.31
C GLN A 65 -15.66 1.35 12.01
N SER A 66 -14.92 1.62 10.94
CA SER A 66 -13.78 0.78 10.55
C SER A 66 -12.62 1.61 10.04
N TYR A 67 -11.44 1.35 10.59
CA TYR A 67 -10.19 2.05 10.31
C TYR A 67 -9.01 1.05 10.28
N ASP A 68 -7.84 1.53 9.83
CA ASP A 68 -6.59 0.78 9.94
C ASP A 68 -6.11 0.63 11.40
N GLY A 69 -4.96 -0.02 11.56
CA GLY A 69 -4.34 -0.31 12.85
C GLY A 69 -3.43 0.80 13.37
N ALA A 70 -3.36 1.96 12.72
CA ALA A 70 -2.52 3.05 13.19
C ALA A 70 -2.96 3.48 14.60
N SER A 71 -2.02 3.87 15.45
CA SER A 71 -2.31 4.23 16.85
C SER A 71 -3.30 5.40 16.96
N VAL A 72 -3.21 6.36 16.03
CA VAL A 72 -4.13 7.50 15.92
C VAL A 72 -5.55 7.04 15.59
N MET A 73 -5.72 5.99 14.80
CA MET A 73 -7.03 5.48 14.38
C MET A 73 -7.62 4.49 15.39
N SER A 74 -6.82 3.49 15.76
CA SER A 74 -7.20 2.32 16.56
C SER A 74 -6.90 2.45 18.06
N GLY A 75 -6.36 3.57 18.52
CA GLY A 75 -6.02 3.78 19.93
C GLY A 75 -7.23 3.63 20.87
N LYS A 76 -7.09 2.80 21.91
CA LYS A 76 -8.19 2.51 22.86
C LYS A 76 -8.58 3.69 23.77
N HIS A 77 -7.63 4.58 24.05
CA HIS A 77 -7.82 5.69 25.00
C HIS A 77 -7.90 7.05 24.33
N ALA A 78 -7.14 7.26 23.26
CA ALA A 78 -7.01 8.54 22.57
C ALA A 78 -7.11 8.41 21.03
N GLY A 79 -7.50 7.24 20.52
CA GLY A 79 -7.65 7.03 19.08
C GLY A 79 -8.99 7.51 18.55
N LEU A 80 -9.07 7.64 17.22
CA LEU A 80 -10.27 8.05 16.49
C LEU A 80 -11.46 7.16 16.84
N GLN A 81 -11.23 5.85 16.99
CA GLN A 81 -12.29 4.91 17.36
C GLN A 81 -13.00 5.26 18.67
N MET A 82 -12.25 5.78 19.66
CA MET A 82 -12.78 6.15 20.96
C MET A 82 -13.58 7.46 20.85
N LYS A 83 -13.04 8.43 20.12
CA LYS A 83 -13.69 9.73 19.89
C LYS A 83 -15.03 9.55 19.16
N MET A 84 -15.04 8.77 18.09
CA MET A 84 -16.27 8.46 17.35
C MET A 84 -17.26 7.64 18.16
N ARG A 85 -16.78 6.72 19.02
CA ARG A 85 -17.65 5.96 19.92
C ARG A 85 -18.25 6.81 21.04
N ALA A 86 -17.58 7.87 21.48
CA ALA A 86 -18.16 8.80 22.46
C ALA A 86 -19.39 9.53 21.89
N LEU A 87 -19.39 9.81 20.58
CA LEU A 87 -20.48 10.48 19.87
C LEU A 87 -21.56 9.49 19.40
N HIS A 88 -21.13 8.28 19.02
CA HIS A 88 -22.00 7.18 18.62
C HIS A 88 -21.74 5.95 19.51
N PRO A 89 -22.35 5.86 20.69
CA PRO A 89 -22.08 4.80 21.67
C PRO A 89 -22.28 3.37 21.15
N HIS A 90 -23.15 3.20 20.16
CA HIS A 90 -23.47 1.94 19.51
C HIS A 90 -22.55 1.59 18.33
N ALA A 91 -21.64 2.49 17.92
CA ALA A 91 -20.74 2.27 16.80
C ALA A 91 -19.60 1.30 17.19
N ILE A 92 -19.70 0.06 16.71
CA ILE A 92 -18.69 -0.96 16.94
C ILE A 92 -17.46 -0.67 16.08
N TYR A 93 -16.28 -0.64 16.70
CA TYR A 93 -15.02 -0.56 15.98
C TYR A 93 -14.63 -1.90 15.36
N ILE A 94 -14.37 -1.86 14.06
CA ILE A 94 -13.90 -2.98 13.25
C ILE A 94 -12.52 -2.64 12.71
N HIS A 95 -11.51 -3.35 13.19
CA HIS A 95 -10.15 -3.20 12.68
C HIS A 95 -10.06 -3.73 11.24
N CYS A 96 -9.43 -2.97 10.34
CA CYS A 96 -9.30 -3.32 8.93
C CYS A 96 -8.66 -4.71 8.74
N LEU A 97 -9.43 -5.66 8.20
CA LEU A 97 -8.98 -7.02 7.98
C LEU A 97 -7.82 -7.08 6.97
N ALA A 98 -7.87 -6.26 5.90
CA ALA A 98 -6.80 -6.19 4.92
C ALA A 98 -5.47 -5.77 5.57
N HIS A 99 -5.51 -4.78 6.48
CA HIS A 99 -4.34 -4.37 7.24
C HIS A 99 -3.84 -5.49 8.17
N LYS A 100 -4.73 -6.20 8.89
CA LYS A 100 -4.34 -7.35 9.72
C LYS A 100 -3.68 -8.46 8.92
N VAL A 101 -4.28 -8.84 7.78
CA VAL A 101 -3.73 -9.88 6.90
C VAL A 101 -2.36 -9.44 6.41
N ASN A 102 -2.22 -8.18 6.00
CA ASN A 102 -0.92 -7.65 5.60
C ASN A 102 0.12 -7.76 6.71
N LEU A 103 -0.20 -7.37 7.95
CA LEU A 103 0.73 -7.50 9.08
C LEU A 103 1.17 -8.96 9.31
N VAL A 104 0.24 -9.92 9.20
CA VAL A 104 0.57 -11.34 9.35
C VAL A 104 1.53 -11.80 8.26
N VAL A 105 1.24 -11.45 6.99
CA VAL A 105 2.14 -11.78 5.88
C VAL A 105 3.48 -11.08 6.07
N VAL A 106 3.47 -9.80 6.47
CA VAL A 106 4.65 -8.98 6.77
C VAL A 106 5.59 -9.71 7.71
N ASN A 107 5.09 -10.01 8.90
CA ASN A 107 5.84 -10.65 9.96
C ASN A 107 6.28 -12.07 9.57
N SER A 108 5.42 -12.83 8.89
CA SER A 108 5.78 -14.20 8.48
C SER A 108 6.97 -14.23 7.53
N CYS A 109 7.02 -13.34 6.52
CA CYS A 109 8.18 -13.33 5.62
C CYS A 109 9.43 -12.71 6.23
N THR A 110 9.29 -11.84 7.25
CA THR A 110 10.48 -11.32 7.96
C THR A 110 11.07 -12.37 8.90
N ASP A 111 10.23 -13.22 9.50
CA ASP A 111 10.65 -14.27 10.42
C ASP A 111 11.28 -15.47 9.69
N ILE A 112 10.83 -15.76 8.45
CA ILE A 112 11.40 -16.81 7.62
C ILE A 112 12.60 -16.25 6.86
N GLN A 113 13.81 -16.67 7.24
CA GLN A 113 15.06 -16.14 6.69
C GLN A 113 15.16 -16.23 5.16
N SER A 114 14.75 -17.36 4.55
CA SER A 114 14.78 -17.52 3.09
C SER A 114 13.84 -16.54 2.37
N ALA A 115 12.64 -16.33 2.91
CA ALA A 115 11.69 -15.37 2.38
C ALA A 115 12.20 -13.93 2.56
N ASN A 116 12.80 -13.62 3.70
CA ASN A 116 13.37 -12.31 4.00
C ASN A 116 14.49 -11.98 3.00
N VAL A 117 15.43 -12.91 2.76
CA VAL A 117 16.48 -12.76 1.76
C VAL A 117 15.87 -12.54 0.37
N PHE A 118 14.92 -13.38 -0.04
CA PHE A 118 14.27 -13.26 -1.35
C PHE A 118 13.63 -11.87 -1.57
N PHE A 119 12.80 -11.41 -0.63
CA PHE A 119 12.13 -10.12 -0.76
C PHE A 119 13.08 -8.93 -0.68
N ASN A 120 14.14 -9.00 0.14
CA ASN A 120 15.16 -7.95 0.20
C ASN A 120 15.97 -7.88 -1.09
N THR A 121 16.30 -9.02 -1.71
CA THR A 121 16.99 -9.04 -3.00
C THR A 121 16.13 -8.41 -4.09
N LEU A 122 14.84 -8.73 -4.15
CA LEU A 122 13.90 -8.08 -5.09
C LEU A 122 13.82 -6.56 -4.88
N GLU A 123 13.78 -6.11 -3.63
CA GLU A 123 13.77 -4.67 -3.31
C GLU A 123 15.08 -3.99 -3.73
N ALA A 124 16.23 -4.63 -3.49
CA ALA A 124 17.53 -4.12 -3.91
C ALA A 124 17.64 -3.97 -5.43
N LEU A 125 17.20 -4.99 -6.18
CA LEU A 125 17.11 -4.96 -7.65
C LEU A 125 16.23 -3.79 -8.10
N TYR A 126 15.03 -3.69 -7.54
CA TYR A 126 14.12 -2.59 -7.87
C TYR A 126 14.77 -1.22 -7.65
N ILE A 127 15.45 -1.02 -6.50
CA ILE A 127 16.12 0.24 -6.17
C ILE A 127 17.24 0.54 -7.17
N HIS A 128 18.01 -0.48 -7.56
CA HIS A 128 19.10 -0.36 -8.53
C HIS A 128 18.56 0.15 -9.87
N TYR A 129 17.62 -0.58 -10.49
CA TYR A 129 17.04 -0.22 -11.80
C TYR A 129 16.14 1.02 -11.79
N SER A 130 15.72 1.50 -10.62
CA SER A 130 14.94 2.75 -10.48
C SER A 130 15.79 4.02 -10.44
N ARG A 131 17.13 3.92 -10.44
CA ARG A 131 18.03 5.08 -10.38
C ARG A 131 18.02 5.89 -11.68
N PRO A 132 17.94 7.23 -11.62
CA PRO A 132 18.06 8.07 -12.81
C PRO A 132 19.42 7.85 -13.49
N GLY A 133 19.42 7.35 -14.73
CA GLY A 133 20.64 7.12 -15.51
C GLY A 133 20.91 5.65 -15.85
N MET A 134 20.31 4.70 -15.12
CA MET A 134 20.25 3.31 -15.58
C MET A 134 19.28 3.21 -16.75
N ARG A 135 19.78 2.77 -17.90
CA ARG A 135 18.98 2.38 -19.05
C ARG A 135 18.94 0.86 -19.03
N PHE A 136 17.75 0.27 -19.11
CA PHE A 136 17.67 -1.12 -19.56
C PHE A 136 18.41 -1.19 -20.91
N PRO A 137 19.35 -2.13 -21.09
CA PRO A 137 20.00 -2.30 -22.38
C PRO A 137 18.94 -2.49 -23.45
N ALA A 138 19.18 -1.93 -24.64
CA ALA A 138 18.26 -2.03 -25.77
C ALA A 138 17.92 -3.49 -26.13
N ASP A 139 18.77 -4.44 -25.72
CA ASP A 139 18.64 -5.86 -25.99
C ASP A 139 17.63 -6.59 -25.09
N PHE A 140 17.13 -5.95 -24.03
CA PHE A 140 16.09 -6.52 -23.16
C PHE A 140 14.74 -6.65 -23.88
N GLU A 141 14.48 -5.82 -24.90
CA GLU A 141 13.32 -5.98 -25.81
C GLU A 141 13.47 -7.19 -26.74
N ASN A 142 14.70 -7.58 -27.08
CA ASN A 142 14.99 -8.65 -28.04
C ASN A 142 15.03 -10.05 -27.41
N THR A 143 15.33 -10.15 -26.11
CA THR A 143 15.30 -11.43 -25.37
C THR A 143 13.90 -11.85 -24.92
N LEU A 144 12.90 -10.95 -24.96
CA LEU A 144 11.55 -11.23 -24.44
C LEU A 144 10.42 -10.71 -25.37
N PRO A 145 10.21 -11.34 -26.55
CA PRO A 145 9.23 -10.91 -27.56
C PRO A 145 7.74 -10.99 -27.13
N HIS A 146 7.44 -11.44 -25.91
CA HIS A 146 6.07 -11.64 -25.40
C HIS A 146 5.63 -10.66 -24.32
N VAL A 147 6.45 -9.67 -23.96
CA VAL A 147 6.16 -8.79 -22.81
C VAL A 147 5.95 -7.35 -23.28
N PRO A 148 4.77 -6.74 -23.05
CA PRO A 148 4.51 -5.38 -23.51
C PRO A 148 5.32 -4.32 -22.73
N ASN A 149 5.94 -3.40 -23.47
CA ASN A 149 6.82 -2.30 -23.02
C ASN A 149 6.29 -1.36 -21.92
N LYS A 150 5.02 -1.49 -21.51
CA LYS A 150 4.43 -0.71 -20.41
C LYS A 150 4.81 -1.21 -19.01
N ILE A 151 5.40 -2.40 -18.91
CA ILE A 151 5.77 -3.04 -17.63
C ILE A 151 7.25 -2.77 -17.26
N LEU A 152 8.03 -2.24 -18.19
CA LEU A 152 9.49 -1.99 -18.10
C LEU A 152 9.91 -0.75 -17.32
N LYS A 153 8.97 0.05 -16.83
CA LYS A 153 9.28 0.99 -15.75
C LYS A 153 8.96 0.24 -14.48
N PRO A 154 9.92 -0.03 -13.58
CA PRO A 154 9.60 -0.36 -12.21
C PRO A 154 8.70 0.77 -11.71
N ALA A 155 7.38 0.56 -11.74
CA ALA A 155 6.46 1.56 -11.23
C ALA A 155 6.84 1.71 -9.77
N LYS A 156 7.03 2.96 -9.30
CA LYS A 156 7.22 3.26 -7.88
C LYS A 156 6.29 2.37 -7.09
N LEU A 157 6.85 1.47 -6.27
CA LEU A 157 6.12 0.57 -5.37
C LEU A 157 4.94 1.36 -4.82
N LEU A 158 3.76 1.15 -5.40
CA LEU A 158 2.59 1.97 -5.06
C LEU A 158 2.29 1.68 -3.59
N ASP A 159 1.99 2.73 -2.83
CA ASP A 159 1.73 2.74 -1.39
C ASP A 159 0.42 2.00 -1.01
N ILE A 160 0.08 0.93 -1.73
CA ILE A 160 -0.97 -0.03 -1.39
C ILE A 160 -0.28 -1.15 -0.62
N ARG A 161 0.01 -0.86 0.64
CA ARG A 161 0.80 -1.67 1.58
C ARG A 161 0.37 -3.15 1.70
N SER A 162 -0.75 -3.56 1.10
CA SER A 162 -1.45 -4.83 1.37
C SER A 162 -1.49 -5.84 0.21
N LEU A 163 -1.22 -5.43 -1.04
CA LEU A 163 -1.42 -6.30 -2.22
C LEU A 163 -0.12 -6.77 -2.90
N TYR A 164 1.01 -6.16 -2.56
CA TYR A 164 2.29 -6.38 -3.24
C TYR A 164 2.85 -7.80 -3.08
N ARG A 165 2.82 -8.36 -1.86
CA ARG A 165 3.36 -9.70 -1.62
C ARG A 165 2.59 -10.82 -2.32
N PHE A 166 1.38 -10.53 -2.80
CA PHE A 166 0.52 -11.47 -3.52
C PHE A 166 0.55 -11.25 -5.05
N LEU A 167 0.97 -10.08 -5.54
CA LEU A 167 0.96 -9.71 -6.97
C LEU A 167 2.29 -9.92 -7.70
N ASN A 168 3.31 -10.43 -7.02
CA ASN A 168 4.64 -10.66 -7.59
C ASN A 168 4.73 -11.88 -8.53
N ASP A 169 3.63 -12.39 -9.07
CA ASP A 169 3.67 -13.39 -10.15
C ASP A 169 4.45 -12.87 -11.37
N SER A 170 4.40 -11.57 -11.64
CA SER A 170 5.15 -10.98 -12.76
C SER A 170 6.65 -10.90 -12.49
N GLN A 171 7.10 -10.44 -11.32
CA GLN A 171 8.53 -10.36 -11.00
C GLN A 171 9.21 -11.74 -10.89
N ILE A 172 8.48 -12.75 -10.43
CA ILE A 172 8.97 -14.14 -10.39
C ILE A 172 9.25 -14.66 -11.82
N GLN A 173 8.43 -14.29 -12.81
CA GLN A 173 8.66 -14.66 -14.21
C GLN A 173 9.89 -13.98 -14.85
N TYR A 174 10.35 -12.86 -14.30
CA TYR A 174 11.53 -12.13 -14.82
C TYR A 174 12.83 -12.45 -14.07
N TYR A 175 12.77 -13.17 -12.95
CA TYR A 175 13.92 -13.38 -12.05
C TYR A 175 15.08 -14.12 -12.73
N GLU A 176 14.78 -15.16 -13.52
CA GLU A 176 15.81 -15.86 -14.30
C GLU A 176 16.45 -14.97 -15.36
N SER A 177 15.67 -14.09 -16.00
CA SER A 177 16.20 -13.17 -17.02
C SER A 177 17.07 -12.06 -16.41
N LEU A 178 16.76 -11.62 -15.19
CA LEU A 178 17.57 -10.65 -14.45
C LEU A 178 18.89 -11.25 -13.97
N ILE A 179 18.88 -12.49 -13.47
CA ILE A 179 20.11 -13.20 -13.06
C ILE A 179 21.05 -13.35 -14.25
N ASN A 180 20.54 -13.82 -15.39
CA ASN A 180 21.35 -13.99 -16.61
C ASN A 180 21.92 -12.65 -17.13
N PHE A 181 21.23 -11.54 -16.86
CA PHE A 181 21.72 -10.21 -17.23
C PHE A 181 22.82 -9.72 -16.28
N GLU A 182 22.64 -9.87 -14.96
CA GLU A 182 23.66 -9.50 -13.98
C GLU A 182 24.94 -10.35 -14.11
N ASP A 183 24.80 -11.66 -14.38
CA ASP A 183 25.93 -12.53 -14.65
C ASP A 183 26.70 -12.08 -15.91
N GLY A 184 25.99 -11.58 -16.93
CA GLY A 184 26.59 -11.01 -18.14
C GLY A 184 27.35 -9.71 -17.91
N GLU A 185 26.83 -8.79 -17.08
CA GLU A 185 27.55 -7.55 -16.75
C GLU A 185 28.77 -7.79 -15.84
N MET A 186 28.68 -8.75 -14.91
CA MET A 186 29.82 -9.14 -14.08
C MET A 186 30.94 -9.78 -14.92
N GLU A 187 30.61 -10.58 -15.93
CA GLU A 187 31.60 -11.14 -16.86
C GLU A 187 32.23 -10.08 -17.79
N SER A 188 31.48 -9.05 -18.20
CA SER A 188 32.05 -7.94 -18.98
C SER A 188 32.99 -7.07 -18.15
N ASP A 189 32.64 -6.75 -16.91
CA ASP A 189 33.48 -5.96 -16.00
C ASP A 189 34.73 -6.73 -15.56
N ALA A 190 34.63 -8.06 -15.38
CA ALA A 190 35.77 -8.94 -15.10
C ALA A 190 36.76 -9.01 -16.28
N ASN A 191 36.26 -9.00 -17.52
CA ASN A 191 37.10 -8.98 -18.72
C ASN A 191 37.76 -7.62 -18.97
N GLU A 192 37.11 -6.49 -18.63
CA GLU A 192 37.75 -5.17 -18.72
C GLU A 192 38.82 -4.94 -17.65
N SER A 193 38.66 -5.54 -16.46
CA SER A 193 39.65 -5.45 -15.38
C SER A 193 40.84 -6.40 -15.55
N GLY A 194 40.68 -7.52 -16.26
CA GLY A 194 41.78 -8.42 -16.64
C GLY A 194 42.58 -7.99 -17.88
N ALA A 195 42.11 -7.00 -18.64
CA ALA A 195 42.79 -6.50 -19.85
C ALA A 195 43.84 -5.40 -19.55
N ASN A 196 44.00 -5.00 -18.28
CA ASN A 196 44.95 -3.97 -17.83
C ASN A 196 46.12 -4.52 -16.97
N GLU A 197 46.38 -5.84 -16.99
CA GLU A 197 47.63 -6.44 -16.48
C GLU A 197 48.57 -6.88 -17.60
#